data_AF-A0AAQ4CWS7-F1
#
_entry.id   AF-A0AAQ4CWS7-F1
#
_cell.length_a   1.000
_cell.length_b   1.000
_cell.length_c   1.000
_cell.angle_alpha   90.00
_cell.angle_beta   90.00
_cell.angle_gamma   90.00
#
_symmetry.space_group_name_H-M   'P 1'
#
loop_
_entity.id
_entity.type
_entity.pdbx_description
1 polymer ?
#
loop_
_entity_poly.entity_id
_entity_poly.type
_entity_poly.pdbx_seq_one_letter_code
_entity_poly.pdbx_strand_id
1 'polypeptide(L)' 'MPYNKHIIMRIEDKDENGEGYLVIESKEDLEEFWKLVMKKAQEKAKARKPSYEAQPPK' A
#
# COMPACT_ATOMS: atom_id res chain seq x y z
N MET A 1 7.07 -25.32 -8.52
CA MET A 1 6.50 -24.55 -7.40
C MET A 1 6.90 -23.11 -7.59
N PRO A 2 5.97 -22.15 -7.74
CA PRO A 2 6.37 -20.75 -7.76
C PRO A 2 6.92 -20.47 -6.37
N TYR A 3 8.20 -20.10 -6.28
CA TYR A 3 8.74 -19.53 -5.07
C TYR A 3 7.90 -18.29 -4.80
N ASN A 4 7.04 -18.32 -3.78
CA ASN A 4 6.52 -17.08 -3.21
C ASN A 4 7.76 -16.32 -2.74
N LYS A 5 8.29 -15.39 -3.55
CA LYS A 5 9.26 -14.42 -3.08
C LYS A 5 8.57 -13.68 -1.95
N HIS A 6 9.00 -13.94 -0.72
CA HIS A 6 8.53 -13.18 0.42
C HIS A 6 9.28 -11.86 0.34
N ILE A 7 8.56 -10.75 0.15
CA ILE A 7 9.14 -9.41 0.22
C ILE A 7 9.77 -9.30 1.61
N ILE A 8 11.08 -9.10 1.69
CA ILE A 8 11.77 -8.99 2.98
C ILE A 8 11.52 -7.58 3.51
N MET A 9 10.55 -7.48 4.43
CA MET A 9 10.18 -6.24 5.10
C MET A 9 10.37 -6.42 6.61
N ARG A 10 11.05 -5.47 7.23
CA ARG A 10 11.25 -5.42 8.68
C ARG A 10 10.92 -4.03 9.19
N ILE A 11 10.23 -3.99 10.33
CA ILE A 11 9.97 -2.73 11.05
C ILE A 11 11.15 -2.57 11.99
N GLU A 12 11.94 -1.53 11.80
CA GLU A 12 12.96 -1.18 12.77
C GLU A 12 12.36 -0.36 13.91
N ASP A 13 12.98 -0.54 15.08
CA ASP A 13 12.55 0.11 16.30
C ASP A 13 12.58 1.63 16.16
N LYS A 14 11.73 2.25 16.98
CA LYS A 14 11.46 3.66 16.97
C LYS A 14 12.73 4.48 17.12
N ASP A 15 12.89 5.51 16.30
CA ASP A 15 13.91 6.52 16.53
C ASP A 15 13.67 7.29 17.84
N GLU A 16 14.57 8.22 18.12
CA GLU A 16 14.51 9.11 19.28
C GLU A 16 13.18 9.89 19.39
N ASN A 17 12.45 10.03 18.27
CA ASN A 17 11.16 10.72 18.18
C ASN A 17 9.95 9.76 18.30
N GLY A 18 10.18 8.45 18.41
CA GLY A 18 9.10 7.47 18.50
C GLY A 18 8.57 6.98 17.14
N GLU A 19 9.21 7.38 16.03
CA GLU A 19 8.82 6.99 14.67
C GLU A 19 9.53 5.70 14.24
N GLY A 20 8.75 4.70 13.82
CA GLY A 20 9.26 3.43 13.33
C GLY A 20 9.38 3.44 11.80
N TYR A 21 10.46 2.87 11.28
CA TYR A 21 10.72 2.83 9.84
C TYR A 21 10.47 1.44 9.28
N LEU A 22 9.87 1.39 8.08
CA LEU A 22 9.82 0.18 7.29
C LEU A 22 11.09 0.08 6.45
N VAL A 23 11.91 -0.92 6.73
CA VAL A 23 13.13 -1.18 5.97
C VAL A 23 12.86 -2.26 4.93
N ILE A 24 13.22 -1.93 3.69
CA ILE A 24 13.17 -2.83 2.53
C ILE A 24 14.59 -2.92 1.97
N GLU A 25 15.15 -4.12 1.96
CA GLU A 25 16.57 -4.34 1.66
C GLU A 25 16.86 -4.40 0.15
N SER A 26 15.88 -4.80 -0.65
CA SER A 26 16.04 -5.01 -2.08
C SER A 26 15.24 -3.99 -2.88
N LYS A 27 15.83 -3.51 -3.98
CA LYS A 27 15.13 -2.65 -4.94
C LYS A 27 13.96 -3.39 -5.61
N GLU A 28 14.11 -4.69 -5.88
CA GLU A 28 13.04 -5.51 -6.43
C GLU A 28 11.84 -5.57 -5.47
N ASP A 29 12.13 -5.78 -4.18
CA ASP A 29 11.14 -5.84 -3.11
C ASP A 29 10.43 -4.48 -2.92
N LEU A 30 11.16 -3.37 -3.07
CA LEU A 30 10.60 -2.02 -3.03
C LEU A 30 9.63 -1.78 -4.20
N GLU A 31 10.01 -2.18 -5.41
CA GLU A 31 9.14 -2.05 -6.58
C GLU A 31 7.87 -2.90 -6.47
N GLU A 32 7.97 -4.13 -5.96
CA GLU A 32 6.82 -4.98 -5.68
C GLU A 32 5.91 -4.40 -4.59
N PHE A 33 6.50 -3.89 -3.50
CA PHE A 33 5.76 -3.22 -2.44
C PHE A 33 5.00 -1.99 -2.97
N TRP A 34 5.66 -1.14 -3.77
CA TRP A 34 5.03 0.04 -4.35
C TRP A 34 3.84 -0.31 -5.26
N LYS A 35 3.98 -1.34 -6.09
CA LYS A 35 2.89 -1.85 -6.94
C LYS A 35 1.69 -2.30 -6.10
N LEU A 36 1.93 -3.00 -4.98
CA LEU A 36 0.88 -3.44 -4.06
C LEU A 36 0.16 -2.26 -3.40
N VAL A 37 0.90 -1.27 -2.89
CA VAL A 37 0.34 -0.06 -2.29
C VAL A 37 -0.54 0.70 -3.28
N MET A 38 -0.04 0.90 -4.50
CA MET A 38 -0.78 1.60 -5.55
C MET A 38 -2.04 0.86 -5.96
N LYS A 39 -1.98 -0.47 -6.10
CA LYS A 39 -3.15 -1.30 -6.40
C LYS A 39 -4.23 -1.14 -5.31
N LYS A 40 -3.86 -1.25 -4.03
CA LYS A 40 -4.77 -1.07 -2.89
C LYS A 40 -5.37 0.34 -2.85
N ALA A 41 -4.56 1.37 -3.13
CA ALA A 41 -5.02 2.75 -3.18
C ALA A 41 -6.06 2.95 -4.31
N GLN A 42 -5.80 2.40 -5.49
CA GLN A 42 -6.74 2.42 -6.61
C GLN A 42 -8.03 1.65 -6.31
N GLU A 43 -7.95 0.48 -5.68
CA GLU A 43 -9.12 -0.28 -5.23
C GLU A 43 -9.98 0.54 -4.25
N LYS A 44 -9.35 1.20 -3.27
CA LYS A 44 -10.06 2.10 -2.33
C LYS A 44 -10.64 3.32 -3.03
N ALA A 45 -9.94 3.91 -4.01
CA ALA A 45 -10.44 5.02 -4.79
C ALA A 45 -11.64 4.62 -5.66
N LYS A 46 -11.59 3.45 -6.30
CA LYS A 46 -12.71 2.87 -7.07
C LYS A 46 -13.90 2.50 -6.19
N ALA A 47 -13.65 2.07 -4.95
CA ALA A 47 -14.71 1.82 -3.96
C ALA A 47 -15.36 3.13 -3.47
N ARG A 48 -14.59 4.23 -3.41
CA ARG A 48 -15.09 5.60 -3.26
C ARG A 48 -15.67 6.14 -4.58
N LYS A 49 -16.60 5.42 -5.21
CA LYS A 49 -17.45 6.08 -6.22
C LYS A 49 -18.18 7.24 -5.51
N PRO A 50 -18.16 8.48 -6.04
CA PRO A 50 -19.00 9.54 -5.50
C PRO A 50 -20.46 9.09 -5.64
N SER A 51 -21.23 9.16 -4.56
CA SER A 51 -22.66 8.83 -4.54
C SER A 51 -23.53 9.84 -5.31
N TYR A 52 -22.95 10.58 -6.25
CA TYR A 52 -23.63 11.67 -6.96
C TYR A 52 -24.58 11.16 -8.06
N GLU A 53 -24.51 9.88 -8.43
CA GLU A 53 -25.54 9.23 -9.25
C GLU A 53 -26.66 8.64 -8.37
N ALA A 54 -27.42 9.47 -7.64
CA ALA A 54 -28.75 9.09 -7.11
C ALA A 54 -29.51 10.26 -6.43
N GLN A 55 -29.34 11.50 -6.86
CA GLN A 55 -30.35 12.52 -6.53
C GLN A 55 -31.01 13.00 -7.82
N PRO A 56 -32.28 12.64 -8.08
CA PRO A 56 -33.02 13.25 -9.18
C PRO A 56 -33.12 14.75 -8.90
N PRO A 57 -33.02 15.61 -9.94
CA PRO A 57 -33.23 17.03 -9.77
C PRO A 57 -34.62 17.26 -9.16
N LYS A 58 -34.68 18.15 -8.15
CA LYS A 58 -35.94 18.61 -7.53
C LYS A 58 -36.80 19.38 -8.52
#